data_AF-A0A2Z6DWS9-F1
#
_entry.id   AF-A0A2Z6DWS9-F1
#
_cell.length_a   1.000
_cell.length_b   1.000
_cell.length_c   1.000
_cell.angle_alpha   90.00
_cell.angle_beta   90.00
_cell.angle_gamma   90.00
#
_symmetry.space_group_name_H-M   'P 1'
#
loop_
_entity.id
_entity.type
_entity.pdbx_description
1 polymer ?
#
loop_
_entity_poly.entity_id
_entity_poly.type
_entity_poly.pdbx_seq_one_letter_code
_entity_poly.pdbx_strand_id
1 'polypeptide(L)'
;MSRATPPKRDWRDQLKQLVEAGTLPPADRRRYWRQKAQAAIARAATKNTQAQQAKNSPADSAATAAPDQTPSPALSPAEARLWQRWLRETGVAPLPPQDRVTLERPLPPPTPRQRERDEAQIKTELLSPLTLDDWLDHDSETFFLRPGVPRRMITEMRRGRWTIRRQLDLHGLTREEARTAMSAFLAEALRAGERCVRIIHGKGYGSPGGVSVLKHLSRQWLTRREEILAFCEAAPRQGGSGALLVLLRAPSANR
;
A
#
# COMPACT_ATOMS: atom_id res chain seq x y z
N MET A 1 -22.95 40.14 -44.43
CA MET A 1 -23.47 38.79 -44.10
C MET A 1 -22.35 38.02 -43.40
N SER A 2 -22.36 38.02 -42.06
CA SER A 2 -21.27 37.48 -41.24
C SER A 2 -21.41 35.96 -41.10
N ARG A 3 -20.37 35.19 -41.48
CA ARG A 3 -20.34 33.74 -41.33
C ARG A 3 -19.96 33.39 -39.89
N ALA A 4 -20.86 32.71 -39.18
CA ALA A 4 -20.62 32.20 -37.83
C ALA A 4 -19.64 31.02 -37.86
N THR A 5 -18.54 31.13 -37.10
CA THR A 5 -17.57 30.06 -36.87
C THR A 5 -18.18 29.02 -35.90
N PRO A 6 -18.15 27.70 -36.23
CA PRO A 6 -18.70 26.70 -35.31
C PRO A 6 -17.77 26.51 -34.09
N PRO A 7 -18.32 26.25 -32.90
CA PRO A 7 -17.52 26.07 -31.69
C PRO A 7 -16.68 24.78 -31.76
N LYS A 8 -15.42 24.85 -31.34
CA LYS A 8 -14.53 23.70 -31.16
C LYS A 8 -15.14 22.78 -30.09
N ARG A 9 -15.72 21.65 -30.50
CA ARG A 9 -16.20 20.61 -29.59
C ARG A 9 -15.00 20.00 -28.84
N ASP A 10 -15.10 19.92 -27.52
CA ASP A 10 -14.14 19.22 -26.68
C ASP A 10 -14.15 17.73 -27.05
N TRP A 11 -12.99 17.19 -27.42
CA TRP A 11 -12.81 15.79 -27.80
C TRP A 11 -13.26 14.82 -26.68
N ARG A 12 -13.33 15.30 -25.44
CA ARG A 12 -13.86 14.56 -24.28
C ARG A 12 -15.37 14.32 -24.37
N ASP A 13 -16.13 15.28 -24.89
CA ASP A 13 -17.58 15.14 -25.04
C ASP A 13 -17.94 14.20 -26.20
N GLN A 14 -17.13 14.21 -27.26
CA GLN A 14 -17.24 13.23 -28.35
C GLN A 14 -16.98 11.80 -27.85
N LEU A 15 -16.00 11.59 -26.99
CA LEU A 15 -15.74 10.27 -26.40
C LEU A 15 -16.85 9.81 -25.45
N LYS A 16 -17.48 10.75 -24.73
CA LYS A 16 -18.59 10.44 -23.82
C LYS A 16 -19.84 9.99 -24.59
N GLN A 17 -20.16 10.68 -25.69
CA GLN A 17 -21.25 10.28 -26.60
C GLN A 17 -21.01 8.91 -27.26
N LEU A 18 -19.77 8.59 -27.65
CA LEU A 18 -19.42 7.30 -28.26
C LEU A 18 -19.47 6.12 -27.26
N VAL A 19 -19.23 6.38 -25.97
CA VAL A 19 -19.41 5.39 -24.90
C VAL A 19 -20.90 5.13 -24.64
N GLU A 20 -21.72 6.18 -24.61
CA GLU A 20 -23.18 6.08 -24.42
C GLU A 20 -23.89 5.44 -25.64
N ALA A 21 -23.35 5.62 -26.85
CA ALA A 21 -23.87 5.02 -28.09
C ALA A 21 -23.43 3.56 -28.34
N GLY A 22 -22.63 2.96 -27.46
CA GLY A 22 -22.27 1.53 -27.51
C GLY A 22 -21.35 1.08 -28.67
N THR A 23 -20.80 2.01 -29.47
CA THR A 23 -20.09 1.74 -30.73
C THR A 23 -18.56 1.83 -30.63
N LEU A 24 -17.96 1.60 -29.46
CA LEU A 24 -16.51 1.58 -29.32
C LEU A 24 -15.89 0.23 -29.78
N PRO A 25 -14.81 0.23 -30.59
CA PRO A 25 -14.03 -0.96 -30.90
C PRO A 25 -13.55 -1.68 -29.61
N PRO A 26 -13.55 -3.02 -29.55
CA PRO A 26 -13.20 -3.78 -28.34
C PRO A 26 -11.81 -3.47 -27.75
N ALA A 27 -10.85 -3.06 -28.58
CA ALA A 27 -9.50 -2.68 -28.16
C ALA A 27 -9.47 -1.37 -27.36
N ASP A 28 -10.28 -0.39 -27.76
CA ASP A 28 -10.34 0.93 -27.13
C ASP A 28 -11.14 0.94 -25.83
N ARG A 29 -12.12 0.04 -25.69
CA ARG A 29 -12.79 -0.21 -24.40
C ARG A 29 -11.81 -0.69 -23.33
N ARG A 30 -10.90 -1.60 -23.67
CA ARG A 30 -9.88 -2.09 -22.73
C ARG A 30 -8.89 -0.98 -22.32
N ARG A 31 -8.57 -0.06 -23.22
CA ARG A 31 -7.69 1.08 -22.97
C ARG A 31 -8.36 2.14 -22.10
N TYR A 32 -9.60 2.51 -22.41
CA TYR A 32 -10.42 3.43 -21.63
C TYR A 32 -10.60 2.96 -20.18
N TRP A 33 -10.94 1.68 -19.99
CA TRP A 33 -11.15 1.14 -18.64
C TRP A 33 -9.86 0.93 -17.85
N ARG A 34 -8.71 0.64 -18.51
CA ARG A 34 -7.39 0.70 -17.84
C ARG A 34 -7.06 2.10 -17.36
N GLN A 35 -7.30 3.11 -18.18
CA GLN A 35 -7.01 4.51 -17.84
C GLN A 35 -7.92 5.02 -16.72
N LYS A 36 -9.21 4.67 -16.73
CA LYS A 36 -10.15 4.99 -15.66
C LYS A 36 -9.83 4.26 -14.35
N ALA A 37 -9.45 2.98 -14.41
CA ALA A 37 -9.01 2.22 -13.25
C ALA A 37 -7.70 2.78 -12.66
N GLN A 38 -6.74 3.15 -13.51
CA GLN A 38 -5.50 3.82 -13.10
C GLN A 38 -5.78 5.18 -12.45
N ALA A 39 -6.75 5.96 -12.96
CA ALA A 39 -7.17 7.22 -12.34
C ALA A 39 -7.86 7.02 -10.97
N ALA A 40 -8.64 5.95 -10.80
CA ALA A 40 -9.25 5.58 -9.52
C ALA A 40 -8.19 5.11 -8.49
N ILE A 41 -7.23 4.30 -8.94
CA ILE A 41 -6.07 3.87 -8.14
C ILE A 41 -5.21 5.07 -7.74
N ALA A 42 -4.94 5.99 -8.66
CA ALA A 42 -4.18 7.21 -8.39
C ALA A 42 -4.88 8.10 -7.35
N ARG A 43 -6.20 8.32 -7.47
CA ARG A 43 -7.01 9.05 -6.49
C ARG A 43 -7.03 8.38 -5.11
N ALA A 44 -7.00 7.05 -5.06
CA ALA A 44 -6.91 6.29 -3.82
C ALA A 44 -5.50 6.35 -3.19
N ALA A 45 -4.44 6.42 -4.01
CA ALA A 45 -3.06 6.56 -3.55
C ALA A 45 -2.79 7.95 -2.95
N THR A 46 -3.31 9.03 -3.54
CA THR A 46 -3.09 10.40 -3.03
C THR A 46 -3.74 10.63 -1.65
N LYS A 47 -4.92 10.04 -1.41
CA LYS A 47 -5.59 10.09 -0.09
C LYS A 47 -4.83 9.27 0.97
N ASN A 48 -4.11 8.22 0.56
CA ASN A 48 -3.32 7.38 1.46
C ASN A 48 -2.03 8.07 1.92
N THR A 49 -1.32 8.78 1.02
CA THR A 49 -0.12 9.54 1.36
C THR A 49 -0.39 10.65 2.39
N GLN A 50 -1.53 11.34 2.26
CA GLN A 50 -1.93 12.39 3.21
C GLN A 50 -2.33 11.81 4.59
N ALA A 51 -2.94 10.62 4.62
CA ALA A 51 -3.28 9.94 5.87
C ALA A 51 -2.06 9.30 6.58
N GLN A 52 -1.02 8.90 5.82
CA GLN A 52 0.25 8.41 6.37
C GLN A 52 1.12 9.54 6.95
N GLN A 53 1.12 10.72 6.32
CA GLN A 53 1.89 11.88 6.81
C GLN A 53 1.35 12.45 8.12
N ALA A 54 0.04 12.39 8.36
CA ALA A 54 -0.56 12.85 9.61
C ALA A 54 -0.28 11.95 10.84
N LYS A 55 0.21 10.72 10.63
CA LYS A 55 0.52 9.75 11.71
C LYS A 55 2.01 9.60 12.00
N ASN A 56 2.88 10.19 11.17
CA ASN A 56 4.33 10.16 11.34
C ASN A 56 4.90 11.52 11.80
N SER A 57 4.13 12.28 12.59
CA SER A 57 4.71 13.40 13.36
C SER A 57 5.58 12.83 14.47
N PRO A 58 6.90 13.10 14.50
CA PRO A 58 7.78 12.55 15.51
C PRO A 58 7.72 13.44 16.75
N ALA A 59 6.95 13.02 17.76
CA ALA A 59 7.26 13.35 19.14
C ALA A 59 7.78 12.05 19.78
N ASP A 60 8.94 12.17 20.43
CA ASP A 60 9.67 11.13 21.15
C ASP A 60 10.48 10.13 20.31
N SER A 61 11.73 10.50 20.04
CA SER A 61 12.85 9.56 20.01
C SER A 61 14.14 10.32 20.29
N ALA A 62 14.64 10.09 21.50
CA ALA A 62 15.80 10.71 22.09
C ALA A 62 17.12 10.35 21.39
N ALA A 63 18.04 11.31 21.48
CA ALA A 63 19.46 11.13 21.74
C ALA A 63 20.21 10.06 20.92
N THR A 64 20.89 10.51 19.86
CA THR A 64 22.19 9.95 19.47
C THR A 64 23.17 11.10 19.46
N ALA A 65 24.09 11.08 20.43
CA ALA A 65 25.13 12.07 20.62
C ALA A 65 26.03 12.14 19.37
N ALA A 66 26.08 13.32 18.75
CA ALA A 66 27.13 13.67 17.80
C ALA A 66 28.46 13.83 18.56
N PRO A 67 29.60 13.43 17.98
CA PRO A 67 30.89 13.73 18.58
C PRO A 67 31.11 15.24 18.57
N ASP A 68 31.38 15.74 19.78
CA ASP A 68 31.75 17.10 20.15
C ASP A 68 32.91 17.61 19.29
N GLN A 69 32.60 18.30 18.19
CA GLN A 69 33.57 19.12 17.47
C GLN A 69 33.67 20.45 18.21
N THR A 70 34.43 20.46 19.30
CA THR A 70 34.94 21.72 19.84
C THR A 70 35.80 22.37 18.75
N PRO A 71 35.48 23.57 18.25
CA PRO A 71 36.34 24.25 17.31
C PRO A 71 37.63 24.60 18.05
N SER A 72 38.72 23.91 17.70
CA SER A 72 40.07 24.33 18.09
C SER A 72 40.24 25.79 17.67
N PRO A 73 40.69 26.70 18.56
CA PRO A 73 40.81 28.11 18.22
C PRO A 73 41.75 28.26 17.02
N ALA A 74 41.23 28.85 15.94
CA ALA A 74 42.00 29.12 14.74
C ALA A 74 43.10 30.14 15.07
N LEU A 75 44.37 29.74 14.91
CA LEU A 75 45.52 30.60 15.14
C LEU A 75 45.43 31.86 14.27
N SER A 76 45.77 33.01 14.85
CA SER A 76 45.90 34.26 14.09
C SER A 76 46.95 34.12 12.98
N PRO A 77 46.82 34.81 11.83
CA PRO A 77 47.82 34.79 10.77
C PRO A 77 49.24 35.18 11.24
N ALA A 78 49.35 35.97 12.31
CA ALA A 78 50.64 36.31 12.93
C ALA A 78 51.23 35.13 13.71
N GLU A 79 50.41 34.44 14.50
CA GLU A 79 50.82 33.27 15.27
C GLU A 79 51.18 32.11 14.34
N ALA A 80 50.38 31.86 13.30
CA ALA A 80 50.66 30.85 12.29
C ALA A 80 52.05 31.03 11.65
N ARG A 81 52.50 32.27 11.45
CA ARG A 81 53.85 32.57 10.91
C ARG A 81 54.96 32.25 11.92
N LEU A 82 54.77 32.56 13.19
CA LEU A 82 55.72 32.19 14.24
C LEU A 82 55.83 30.67 14.38
N TRP A 83 54.70 29.97 14.35
CA TRP A 83 54.63 28.52 14.33
C TRP A 83 55.34 27.91 13.11
N GLN A 84 55.10 28.44 11.91
CA GLN A 84 55.78 27.98 10.69
C GLN A 84 57.29 28.20 10.74
N ARG A 85 57.75 29.31 11.33
CA ARG A 85 59.18 29.58 11.52
C ARG A 85 59.80 28.57 12.50
N TRP A 86 59.16 28.37 13.65
CA TRP A 86 59.62 27.42 14.66
C TRP A 86 59.73 26.00 14.10
N LEU A 87 58.71 25.53 13.36
CA LEU A 87 58.70 24.21 12.72
C LEU A 87 59.87 24.00 11.75
N ARG A 88 60.27 25.05 11.01
CA ARG A 88 61.43 25.02 10.11
C ARG A 88 62.75 24.98 10.88
N GLU A 89 62.84 25.70 11.98
CA GLU A 89 64.03 25.73 12.86
C GLU A 89 64.23 24.41 13.61
N THR A 90 63.14 23.68 13.95
CA THR A 90 63.22 22.36 14.62
C THR A 90 63.35 21.16 13.67
N GLY A 91 63.39 21.40 12.34
CA GLY A 91 63.60 20.33 11.36
C GLY A 91 62.43 19.34 11.22
N VAL A 92 61.21 19.74 11.61
CA VAL A 92 60.03 18.86 11.52
C VAL A 92 59.56 18.79 10.07
N ALA A 93 59.85 17.68 9.40
CA ALA A 93 59.34 17.41 8.06
C ALA A 93 57.88 16.92 8.13
N PRO A 94 56.98 17.44 7.26
CA PRO A 94 55.62 16.93 7.19
C PRO A 94 55.63 15.47 6.74
N LEU A 95 54.76 14.66 7.34
CA LEU A 95 54.60 13.27 6.93
C LEU A 95 54.17 13.22 5.45
N PRO A 96 54.74 12.30 4.64
CA PRO A 96 54.30 12.12 3.27
C PRO A 96 52.79 11.83 3.25
N PRO A 97 52.03 12.42 2.31
CA PRO A 97 50.59 12.23 2.23
C PRO A 97 50.33 10.74 2.05
N GLN A 98 49.64 10.15 3.01
CA GLN A 98 49.26 8.75 2.91
C GLN A 98 48.12 8.68 1.91
N ASP A 99 48.39 8.07 0.75
CA ASP A 99 47.42 7.81 -0.32
C ASP A 99 46.44 6.71 0.12
N ARG A 100 45.65 7.02 1.15
CA ARG A 100 44.65 6.13 1.72
C ARG A 100 43.38 6.27 0.91
N VAL A 101 43.10 5.26 0.10
CA VAL A 101 41.79 5.11 -0.55
C VAL A 101 40.76 4.75 0.53
N THR A 102 39.83 5.67 0.79
CA THR A 102 38.64 5.36 1.59
C THR A 102 37.72 4.49 0.73
N LEU A 103 37.74 3.18 0.99
CA LEU A 103 36.79 2.27 0.37
C LEU A 103 35.41 2.52 0.99
N GLU A 104 34.57 3.29 0.30
CA GLU A 104 33.16 3.40 0.65
C GLU A 104 32.50 2.04 0.44
N ARG A 105 32.25 1.34 1.54
CA ARG A 105 31.51 0.07 1.49
C ARG A 105 30.07 0.37 1.04
N PRO A 106 29.58 -0.23 -0.06
CA PRO A 106 28.22 0.01 -0.51
C PRO A 106 27.23 -0.40 0.58
N LEU A 107 26.25 0.45 0.86
CA LEU A 107 25.20 0.12 1.83
C LEU A 107 24.42 -1.11 1.31
N PRO A 108 24.11 -2.06 2.20
CA PRO A 108 23.29 -3.21 1.80
C PRO A 108 21.92 -2.74 1.29
N PRO A 109 21.34 -3.43 0.30
CA PRO A 109 20.03 -3.07 -0.23
C PRO A 109 18.95 -3.14 0.86
N PRO A 110 17.95 -2.23 0.83
CA PRO A 110 16.89 -2.21 1.83
C PRO A 110 16.02 -3.47 1.72
N THR A 111 16.07 -4.32 2.74
CA THR A 111 15.24 -5.52 2.88
C THR A 111 13.96 -5.21 3.66
N PRO A 112 12.78 -5.73 3.25
CA PRO A 112 11.50 -5.43 3.90
C PRO A 112 11.31 -6.24 5.19
N ARG A 113 12.14 -5.99 6.22
CA ARG A 113 12.16 -6.74 7.49
C ARG A 113 10.82 -6.82 8.21
N GLN A 114 9.99 -5.77 8.10
CA GLN A 114 8.65 -5.77 8.71
C GLN A 114 7.72 -6.80 8.05
N ARG A 115 7.80 -6.96 6.72
CA ARG A 115 7.03 -7.97 5.98
C ARG A 115 7.40 -9.38 6.46
N GLU A 116 8.68 -9.65 6.57
CA GLU A 116 9.18 -10.97 6.99
C GLU A 116 8.76 -11.31 8.41
N ARG A 117 8.75 -10.32 9.31
CA ARG A 117 8.26 -10.47 10.69
C ARG A 117 6.75 -10.74 10.74
N ASP A 118 5.95 -9.98 10.00
CA ASP A 118 4.50 -10.19 9.93
C ASP A 118 4.19 -11.61 9.43
N GLU A 119 4.86 -12.05 8.35
CA GLU A 119 4.67 -13.40 7.78
C GLU A 119 5.11 -14.52 8.74
N ALA A 120 6.21 -14.32 9.46
CA ALA A 120 6.72 -15.28 10.44
C ALA A 120 5.78 -15.39 11.66
N GLN A 121 5.29 -14.27 12.19
CA GLN A 121 4.39 -14.26 13.34
C GLN A 121 3.07 -14.97 13.02
N ILE A 122 2.51 -14.72 11.83
CA ILE A 122 1.33 -15.44 11.34
C ILE A 122 1.61 -16.93 11.29
N LYS A 123 2.77 -17.35 10.73
CA LYS A 123 3.09 -18.78 10.63
C LYS A 123 3.11 -19.44 12.00
N THR A 124 3.75 -18.83 12.99
CA THR A 124 3.83 -19.36 14.36
C THR A 124 2.45 -19.49 15.02
N GLU A 125 1.61 -18.47 14.93
CA GLU A 125 0.24 -18.53 15.44
C GLU A 125 -0.61 -19.51 14.63
N LEU A 126 -0.31 -19.65 13.33
CA LEU A 126 -0.84 -20.71 12.48
C LEU A 126 -0.30 -22.10 12.83
N LEU A 127 0.39 -22.29 13.93
CA LEU A 127 0.70 -23.61 14.49
C LEU A 127 0.20 -23.76 15.92
N SER A 128 -0.29 -22.68 16.57
CA SER A 128 -0.76 -22.73 17.96
C SER A 128 -2.17 -23.33 18.10
N PRO A 129 -2.52 -23.87 19.28
CA PRO A 129 -3.85 -24.40 19.59
C PRO A 129 -4.95 -23.33 19.50
N LEU A 130 -6.17 -23.75 19.16
CA LEU A 130 -7.34 -22.87 19.09
C LEU A 130 -7.78 -22.40 20.50
N THR A 131 -8.23 -21.15 20.59
CA THR A 131 -8.72 -20.51 21.81
C THR A 131 -10.25 -20.54 21.90
N LEU A 132 -10.82 -20.41 23.10
CA LEU A 132 -12.28 -20.37 23.32
C LEU A 132 -12.98 -19.26 22.49
N ASP A 133 -12.31 -18.13 22.30
CA ASP A 133 -12.73 -17.03 21.43
C ASP A 133 -12.98 -17.48 19.97
N ASP A 134 -12.15 -18.40 19.45
CA ASP A 134 -12.27 -18.93 18.09
C ASP A 134 -13.53 -19.80 17.91
N TRP A 135 -14.05 -20.35 19.01
CA TRP A 135 -15.24 -21.20 19.01
C TRP A 135 -16.55 -20.40 19.06
N LEU A 136 -16.56 -19.22 19.70
CA LEU A 136 -17.76 -18.40 19.86
C LEU A 136 -18.14 -17.61 18.59
N ASP A 137 -17.20 -17.43 17.66
CA ASP A 137 -17.33 -16.63 16.44
C ASP A 137 -18.13 -17.33 15.30
N HIS A 138 -19.10 -18.18 15.64
CA HIS A 138 -19.77 -19.15 14.76
C HIS A 138 -20.71 -18.58 13.68
N ASP A 139 -20.79 -17.26 13.51
CA ASP A 139 -21.63 -16.68 12.46
C ASP A 139 -21.01 -16.87 11.06
N SER A 140 -21.44 -17.95 10.40
CA SER A 140 -21.01 -18.35 9.06
C SER A 140 -21.36 -17.34 7.97
N GLU A 141 -22.31 -16.43 8.21
CA GLU A 141 -22.62 -15.39 7.23
C GLU A 141 -21.50 -14.36 7.13
N THR A 142 -20.67 -14.23 8.16
CA THR A 142 -19.72 -13.12 8.29
C THR A 142 -18.34 -13.46 7.71
N PHE A 143 -18.06 -14.71 7.34
CA PHE A 143 -16.77 -15.12 6.79
C PHE A 143 -16.85 -16.28 5.79
N PHE A 144 -15.77 -16.44 5.02
CA PHE A 144 -15.53 -17.54 4.10
C PHE A 144 -14.10 -18.06 4.28
N LEU A 145 -13.96 -19.37 4.18
CA LEU A 145 -12.69 -20.07 4.33
C LEU A 145 -12.59 -21.18 3.29
N ARG A 146 -11.46 -21.23 2.56
CA ARG A 146 -11.19 -22.33 1.64
C ARG A 146 -10.91 -23.62 2.43
N PRO A 147 -11.34 -24.81 1.96
CA PRO A 147 -10.93 -26.08 2.55
C PRO A 147 -9.40 -26.19 2.68
N GLY A 148 -8.93 -26.73 3.81
CA GLY A 148 -7.51 -26.84 4.14
C GLY A 148 -6.88 -25.58 4.75
N VAL A 149 -7.62 -24.46 4.83
CA VAL A 149 -7.19 -23.28 5.56
C VAL A 149 -7.70 -23.35 6.99
N PRO A 150 -6.85 -23.07 8.01
CA PRO A 150 -7.27 -23.17 9.41
C PRO A 150 -8.15 -21.98 9.82
N ARG A 151 -9.18 -22.25 10.64
CA ARG A 151 -10.18 -21.26 11.07
C ARG A 151 -9.60 -20.05 11.80
N ARG A 152 -8.55 -20.25 12.61
CA ARG A 152 -7.83 -19.16 13.29
C ARG A 152 -7.46 -18.01 12.37
N MET A 153 -7.22 -18.27 11.09
CA MET A 153 -6.87 -17.23 10.11
C MET A 153 -7.95 -16.15 10.01
N ILE A 154 -9.23 -16.49 10.22
CA ILE A 154 -10.33 -15.52 10.34
C ILE A 154 -10.18 -14.67 11.61
N THR A 155 -9.92 -15.30 12.75
CA THR A 155 -9.67 -14.61 14.02
C THR A 155 -8.49 -13.67 13.91
N GLU A 156 -7.41 -14.10 13.25
CA GLU A 156 -6.23 -13.28 12.94
C GLU A 156 -6.58 -12.03 12.14
N MET A 157 -7.40 -12.20 11.11
CA MET A 157 -7.87 -11.10 10.27
C MET A 157 -8.71 -10.11 11.08
N ARG A 158 -9.64 -10.59 11.92
CA ARG A 158 -10.49 -9.75 12.78
C ARG A 158 -9.69 -9.01 13.84
N ARG A 159 -8.70 -9.67 14.45
CA ARG A 159 -7.76 -9.06 15.42
C ARG A 159 -6.86 -8.01 14.77
N GLY A 160 -6.75 -8.00 13.43
CA GLY A 160 -5.97 -7.05 12.67
C GLY A 160 -4.49 -7.39 12.59
N ARG A 161 -4.13 -8.67 12.76
CA ARG A 161 -2.75 -9.17 12.64
C ARG A 161 -2.27 -9.23 11.18
N TRP A 162 -3.18 -9.03 10.22
CA TRP A 162 -2.86 -8.92 8.81
C TRP A 162 -2.75 -7.47 8.35
N THR A 163 -1.57 -7.10 7.86
CA THR A 163 -1.33 -5.77 7.27
C THR A 163 -2.10 -5.62 5.96
N ILE A 164 -3.10 -4.73 5.95
CA ILE A 164 -3.87 -4.37 4.76
C ILE A 164 -2.98 -3.53 3.84
N ARG A 165 -2.61 -4.08 2.67
CA ARG A 165 -1.71 -3.39 1.73
C ARG A 165 -2.44 -2.49 0.75
N ARG A 166 -3.67 -2.88 0.40
CA ARG A 166 -4.45 -2.17 -0.60
C ARG A 166 -5.93 -2.23 -0.30
N GLN A 167 -6.65 -1.25 -0.82
CA GLN A 167 -8.08 -1.12 -0.65
C GLN A 167 -8.77 -0.80 -1.97
N LEU A 168 -9.97 -1.35 -2.13
CA LEU A 168 -10.88 -1.04 -3.22
C LEU A 168 -12.17 -0.48 -2.65
N ASP A 169 -12.65 0.58 -3.28
CA ASP A 169 -13.95 1.15 -2.95
C ASP A 169 -14.94 0.92 -4.08
N LEU A 170 -16.09 0.35 -3.73
CA LEU A 170 -17.17 -0.01 -4.63
C LEU A 170 -18.45 0.76 -4.35
N HIS A 171 -18.47 1.66 -3.35
CA HIS A 171 -19.69 2.39 -3.04
C HIS A 171 -20.18 3.19 -4.25
N GLY A 172 -21.50 3.17 -4.49
CA GLY A 172 -22.13 3.91 -5.58
C GLY A 172 -21.84 3.36 -6.97
N LEU A 173 -21.03 2.30 -7.13
CA LEU A 173 -20.85 1.65 -8.41
C LEU A 173 -22.05 0.76 -8.74
N THR A 174 -22.36 0.67 -10.04
CA THR A 174 -23.28 -0.35 -10.53
C THR A 174 -22.68 -1.75 -10.37
N ARG A 175 -23.51 -2.79 -10.49
CA ARG A 175 -23.07 -4.18 -10.41
C ARG A 175 -21.94 -4.48 -11.40
N GLU A 176 -22.09 -4.06 -12.64
CA GLU A 176 -21.16 -4.32 -13.74
C GLU A 176 -19.83 -3.58 -13.53
N GLU A 177 -19.88 -2.32 -13.11
CA GLU A 177 -18.71 -1.53 -12.77
C GLU A 177 -17.96 -2.12 -11.58
N ALA A 178 -18.67 -2.47 -10.51
CA ALA A 178 -18.09 -3.05 -9.31
C ALA A 178 -17.41 -4.40 -9.60
N ARG A 179 -18.06 -5.26 -10.40
CA ARG A 179 -17.49 -6.55 -10.83
C ARG A 179 -16.18 -6.35 -11.61
N THR A 180 -16.17 -5.39 -12.53
CA THR A 180 -15.01 -5.08 -13.37
C THR A 180 -13.87 -4.51 -12.53
N ALA A 181 -14.17 -3.54 -11.66
CA ALA A 181 -13.21 -2.93 -10.75
C ALA A 181 -12.60 -3.95 -9.78
N MET A 182 -13.42 -4.80 -9.17
CA MET A 182 -12.95 -5.86 -8.27
C MET A 182 -12.04 -6.87 -8.98
N SER A 183 -12.42 -7.28 -10.20
CA SER A 183 -11.61 -8.22 -10.98
C SER A 183 -10.24 -7.64 -11.32
N ALA A 184 -10.18 -6.37 -11.74
CA ALA A 184 -8.92 -5.69 -12.03
C ALA A 184 -8.06 -5.49 -10.77
N PHE A 185 -8.69 -5.09 -9.67
CA PHE A 185 -8.03 -4.88 -8.38
C PHE A 185 -7.37 -6.15 -7.85
N LEU A 186 -8.11 -7.28 -7.83
CA LEU A 186 -7.57 -8.55 -7.34
C LEU A 186 -6.41 -9.05 -8.20
N ALA A 187 -6.51 -8.93 -9.52
CA ALA A 187 -5.43 -9.31 -10.43
C ALA A 187 -4.16 -8.46 -10.18
N GLU A 188 -4.32 -7.17 -9.91
CA GLU A 188 -3.20 -6.29 -9.61
C GLU A 188 -2.58 -6.59 -8.24
N ALA A 189 -3.40 -6.81 -7.22
CA ALA A 189 -2.96 -7.17 -5.87
C ALA A 189 -2.15 -8.48 -5.86
N LEU A 190 -2.62 -9.50 -6.60
CA LEU A 190 -1.89 -10.76 -6.78
C LEU A 190 -0.54 -10.55 -7.44
N ARG A 191 -0.50 -9.75 -8.52
CA ARG A 191 0.74 -9.43 -9.23
C ARG A 191 1.72 -8.65 -8.36
N ALA A 192 1.21 -7.79 -7.47
CA ALA A 192 2.01 -7.06 -6.50
C ALA A 192 2.46 -7.92 -5.30
N GLY A 193 2.00 -9.18 -5.21
CA GLY A 193 2.30 -10.07 -4.09
C GLY A 193 1.64 -9.66 -2.78
N GLU A 194 0.57 -8.89 -2.84
CA GLU A 194 -0.18 -8.47 -1.67
C GLU A 194 -0.93 -9.66 -1.07
N ARG A 195 -0.82 -9.83 0.25
CA ARG A 195 -1.46 -10.96 0.95
C ARG A 195 -2.84 -10.61 1.48
N CYS A 196 -2.99 -9.40 2.02
CA CYS A 196 -4.26 -8.95 2.60
C CYS A 196 -4.68 -7.64 1.96
N VAL A 197 -5.92 -7.62 1.48
CA VAL A 197 -6.57 -6.46 0.86
C VAL A 197 -7.94 -6.21 1.46
N ARG A 198 -8.41 -4.97 1.35
CA ARG A 198 -9.72 -4.56 1.83
C ARG A 198 -10.64 -4.19 0.67
N ILE A 199 -11.89 -4.64 0.72
CA ILE A 199 -12.93 -4.28 -0.26
C ILE A 199 -14.06 -3.59 0.48
N ILE A 200 -14.33 -2.34 0.13
CA ILE A 200 -15.38 -1.52 0.73
C ILE A 200 -16.57 -1.53 -0.24
N HIS A 201 -17.66 -2.19 0.14
CA HIS A 201 -18.88 -2.24 -0.66
C HIS A 201 -19.97 -1.28 -0.15
N GLY A 202 -19.76 -0.71 1.03
CA GLY A 202 -20.69 0.21 1.67
C GLY A 202 -21.86 -0.48 2.36
N LYS A 203 -22.51 0.26 3.25
CA LYS A 203 -23.62 -0.22 4.10
C LYS A 203 -24.99 -0.16 3.42
N GLY A 204 -25.09 0.43 2.22
CA GLY A 204 -26.34 0.50 1.44
C GLY A 204 -27.13 1.81 1.57
N TYR A 205 -26.64 2.81 2.32
CA TYR A 205 -27.35 4.09 2.56
C TYR A 205 -27.72 4.89 1.29
N GLY A 206 -27.07 4.64 0.15
CA GLY A 206 -27.33 5.32 -1.13
C GLY A 206 -28.11 4.49 -2.17
N SER A 207 -28.61 3.30 -1.79
CA SER A 207 -29.37 2.42 -2.69
C SER A 207 -30.87 2.55 -2.47
N PRO A 208 -31.71 2.44 -3.51
CA PRO A 208 -33.17 2.42 -3.36
C PRO A 208 -33.58 1.30 -2.39
N GLY A 209 -34.19 1.67 -1.25
CA GLY A 209 -34.59 0.72 -0.20
C GLY A 209 -33.51 0.37 0.84
N GLY A 210 -32.33 1.01 0.81
CA GLY A 210 -31.28 0.80 1.83
C GLY A 210 -30.57 -0.56 1.76
N VAL A 211 -30.82 -1.34 0.71
CA VAL A 211 -30.28 -2.69 0.55
C VAL A 211 -28.90 -2.64 -0.10
N SER A 212 -27.87 -3.07 0.63
CA SER A 212 -26.51 -3.22 0.06
C SER A 212 -26.45 -4.40 -0.92
N VAL A 213 -26.84 -4.17 -2.16
CA VAL A 213 -26.76 -5.15 -3.26
C VAL A 213 -25.32 -5.65 -3.42
N LEU A 214 -24.35 -4.74 -3.30
CA LEU A 214 -22.93 -5.07 -3.43
C LEU A 214 -22.38 -5.89 -2.26
N LYS A 215 -22.99 -5.87 -1.06
CA LYS A 215 -22.59 -6.75 0.06
C LYS A 215 -22.65 -8.22 -0.36
N HIS A 216 -23.79 -8.65 -0.88
CA HIS A 216 -24.03 -10.04 -1.27
C HIS A 216 -23.23 -10.43 -2.51
N LEU A 217 -23.25 -9.57 -3.54
CA LEU A 217 -22.55 -9.83 -4.78
C LEU A 217 -21.03 -9.93 -4.61
N SER A 218 -20.44 -9.06 -3.79
CA SER A 218 -18.99 -9.09 -3.51
C SER A 218 -18.58 -10.43 -2.91
N ARG A 219 -19.30 -10.91 -1.90
CA ARG A 219 -19.04 -12.22 -1.27
C ARG A 219 -19.19 -13.37 -2.27
N GLN A 220 -20.24 -13.32 -3.09
CA GLN A 220 -20.51 -14.34 -4.11
C GLN A 220 -19.42 -14.39 -5.19
N TRP A 221 -18.89 -13.23 -5.60
CA TRP A 221 -17.79 -13.17 -6.57
C TRP A 221 -16.47 -13.68 -5.98
N LEU A 222 -16.16 -13.29 -4.74
CA LEU A 222 -14.94 -13.72 -4.04
C LEU A 222 -14.92 -15.23 -3.78
N THR A 223 -16.05 -15.84 -3.44
CA THR A 223 -16.15 -17.29 -3.17
C THR A 223 -15.75 -18.13 -4.39
N ARG A 224 -16.09 -17.65 -5.60
CA ARG A 224 -15.80 -18.32 -6.87
C ARG A 224 -14.36 -18.17 -7.36
N ARG A 225 -13.58 -17.31 -6.73
CA ARG A 225 -12.20 -16.97 -7.13
C ARG A 225 -11.22 -17.89 -6.42
N GLU A 226 -10.46 -18.71 -7.15
CA GLU A 226 -9.54 -19.69 -6.55
C GLU A 226 -8.37 -19.04 -5.80
N GLU A 227 -7.97 -17.85 -6.23
CA GLU A 227 -6.92 -17.04 -5.62
C GLU A 227 -7.24 -16.59 -4.17
N ILE A 228 -8.51 -16.66 -3.76
CA ILE A 228 -8.96 -16.24 -2.44
C ILE A 228 -8.85 -17.42 -1.46
N LEU A 229 -8.10 -17.24 -0.37
CA LEU A 229 -7.99 -18.22 0.70
C LEU A 229 -9.08 -18.04 1.75
N ALA A 230 -9.37 -16.80 2.11
CA ALA A 230 -10.36 -16.46 3.11
C ALA A 230 -10.86 -15.03 2.92
N PHE A 231 -12.06 -14.73 3.42
CA PHE A 231 -12.49 -13.36 3.66
C PHE A 231 -13.39 -13.28 4.90
N CYS A 232 -13.43 -12.14 5.55
CA CYS A 232 -14.36 -11.88 6.65
C CYS A 232 -14.83 -10.43 6.60
N GLU A 233 -15.92 -10.15 7.29
CA GLU A 233 -16.29 -8.77 7.62
C GLU A 233 -15.14 -8.07 8.34
N ALA A 234 -14.88 -6.82 7.96
CA ALA A 234 -13.86 -6.02 8.59
C ALA A 234 -14.27 -5.67 10.03
N ALA A 235 -13.30 -5.46 10.92
CA ALA A 235 -13.58 -4.94 12.26
C ALA A 235 -14.30 -3.56 12.18
N PRO A 236 -15.06 -3.13 13.21
CA PRO A 236 -15.75 -1.84 13.20
C PRO A 236 -14.83 -0.66 12.86
N ARG A 237 -13.61 -0.64 13.41
CA ARG A 237 -12.55 0.36 13.12
C ARG A 237 -12.07 0.38 11.67
N GLN A 238 -12.37 -0.67 10.89
CA GLN A 238 -11.93 -0.85 9.51
C GLN A 238 -13.09 -0.84 8.49
N GLY A 239 -14.32 -0.57 8.93
CA GLY A 239 -15.49 -0.44 8.05
C GLY A 239 -16.69 -1.32 8.45
N GLY A 240 -16.50 -2.29 9.37
CA GLY A 240 -17.56 -3.18 9.82
C GLY A 240 -18.27 -3.88 8.65
N SER A 241 -19.58 -3.97 8.76
CA SER A 241 -20.49 -4.56 7.76
C SER A 241 -20.49 -3.90 6.39
N GLY A 242 -19.79 -2.79 6.20
CA GLY A 242 -19.60 -2.14 4.90
C GLY A 242 -18.31 -2.56 4.17
N ALA A 243 -17.48 -3.40 4.77
CA ALA A 243 -16.19 -3.80 4.19
C ALA A 243 -15.83 -5.26 4.47
N LEU A 244 -15.04 -5.83 3.57
CA LEU A 244 -14.47 -7.17 3.68
C LEU A 244 -12.94 -7.09 3.73
N LEU A 245 -12.35 -7.85 4.65
CA LEU A 245 -10.94 -8.21 4.59
C LEU A 245 -10.80 -9.48 3.78
N VAL A 246 -9.89 -9.47 2.81
CA VAL A 246 -9.71 -10.57 1.86
C VAL A 246 -8.26 -11.01 1.88
N LEU A 247 -8.07 -12.31 2.08
CA LEU A 247 -6.79 -12.96 2.16
C LEU A 247 -6.50 -13.71 0.85
N LEU A 248 -5.46 -13.26 0.17
CA LEU A 248 -5.00 -13.77 -1.11
C LEU A 248 -3.99 -14.89 -0.91
N ARG A 249 -4.01 -15.84 -1.85
CA ARG A 249 -2.99 -16.87 -1.97
C ARG A 249 -1.64 -16.20 -2.16
N ALA A 250 -0.64 -16.69 -1.44
CA ALA A 250 0.73 -16.23 -1.65
C ALA A 250 1.10 -16.50 -3.12
N PRO A 251 1.86 -15.60 -3.78
CA PRO A 251 2.50 -15.93 -5.04
C PRO A 251 3.28 -17.23 -4.80
N SER A 252 2.97 -18.28 -5.56
CA SER A 252 3.81 -19.47 -5.55
C SER A 252 5.19 -19.02 -5.98
N ALA A 253 6.15 -19.03 -5.06
CA ALA A 253 7.55 -18.90 -5.41
C ALA A 253 7.82 -20.07 -6.34
N ASN A 254 7.93 -19.80 -7.64
CA ASN A 254 8.33 -20.80 -8.61
C ASN A 254 9.73 -21.24 -8.16
N ARG A 255 9.78 -22.43 -7.56
CA ARG A 255 10.97 -23.07 -7.01
C ARG A 255 11.61 -23.91 -8.11
#